data_AF-A0A954NXP2-F1
#
_entry.id   AF-A0A954NXP2-F1
#
_cell.length_a   1.000
_cell.length_b   1.000
_cell.length_c   1.000
_cell.angle_alpha   90.00
_cell.angle_beta   90.00
_cell.angle_gamma   90.00
#
_symmetry.space_group_name_H-M   'P 1'
#
loop_
_entity.id
_entity.type
_entity.pdbx_description
1 polymer ?
#
loop_
_entity_poly.entity_id
_entity_poly.type
_entity_poly.pdbx_seq_one_letter_code
_entity_poly.pdbx_strand_id
1 'polypeptide(L)'
;MNMPVSSSVGISRLHSLWHAVTCLPLARPAVRLAAGAQRLSIVTAAGVLLSGLSAAVVAAEPQTVEPASPAAAAPVVQTAGIVVRPASVELDGNFSRAQLLVTAEADPAAITARSIDLTGTAVWASSDEKIVTVSSTGELLAIADGEATITVTAAGHTRTVPVVVQNVVAEPTVSYDQTVQPILSRHGCNMGACHSSQYGKGGFKLSVFSFQPSQDHEAIVRDRQQRRINFLEPENSLLLRKPTMEVPHGGSRRLRKGSVDYNALVSWITAGAPGPSSKSPKVVGIEVTPSERVAVPGETQQLQVIARYSDDTRRDVTALARYDSMDEALLSVSELGLVKVLGRGQAPVMVRFEDHAEICTFALPYSDSIPLEGWQNQNFVDELASAKFRELGIEPSPVCDDATFIRRAFLDATGTLPTPEEVTAFLES
;
A
#
# COMPACT_ATOMS: atom_id res chain seq x y z
N MET A 1 15.23 67.69 21.08
CA MET A 1 13.97 68.39 20.76
C MET A 1 12.83 67.37 20.80
N ASN A 2 11.93 67.59 21.76
CA ASN A 2 10.63 67.00 22.08
C ASN A 2 9.98 65.91 21.20
N MET A 3 9.81 64.71 21.77
CA MET A 3 8.59 64.11 22.39
C MET A 3 7.18 64.19 21.68
N PRO A 4 6.24 63.26 22.02
CA PRO A 4 5.35 62.52 21.10
C PRO A 4 3.83 62.61 21.46
N VAL A 5 2.98 61.78 20.84
CA VAL A 5 1.60 61.41 21.26
C VAL A 5 1.35 59.97 20.71
N SER A 6 1.07 58.85 21.42
CA SER A 6 0.22 58.43 22.55
C SER A 6 -1.29 58.41 22.29
N SER A 7 -1.86 57.21 22.16
CA SER A 7 -3.09 56.85 22.90
C SER A 7 -3.36 55.34 22.88
N SER A 8 -3.12 54.72 24.03
CA SER A 8 -3.72 53.47 24.49
C SER A 8 -5.09 53.73 25.11
N VAL A 9 -6.06 52.83 24.93
CA VAL A 9 -7.15 52.60 25.90
C VAL A 9 -7.39 51.10 26.01
N GLY A 10 -7.30 50.58 27.24
CA GLY A 10 -7.68 49.22 27.62
C GLY A 10 -8.97 49.20 28.45
N ILE A 11 -9.13 48.13 29.25
CA ILE A 11 -10.20 47.75 30.20
C ILE A 11 -11.11 46.67 29.60
N SER A 12 -10.98 45.38 29.92
CA SER A 12 -11.07 44.61 31.19
C SER A 12 -12.47 44.02 31.45
N ARG A 13 -12.48 42.67 31.54
CA ARG A 13 -13.19 41.74 32.46
C ARG A 13 -14.64 42.01 32.86
N LEU A 14 -15.50 40.98 32.71
CA LEU A 14 -16.38 40.33 33.72
C LEU A 14 -17.34 39.37 32.98
N HIS A 15 -17.22 38.04 33.12
CA HIS A 15 -17.93 37.16 34.05
C HIS A 15 -19.46 37.05 33.89
N SER A 16 -19.87 35.86 33.41
CA SER A 16 -20.89 34.94 33.93
C SER A 16 -22.40 35.23 33.79
N LEU A 17 -23.14 34.10 33.70
CA LEU A 17 -24.58 33.85 33.94
C LEU A 17 -25.46 33.84 32.66
N TRP A 18 -26.28 32.85 32.27
CA TRP A 18 -26.96 31.70 32.91
C TRP A 18 -27.38 30.66 31.82
N HIS A 19 -27.14 29.37 32.04
CA HIS A 19 -28.12 28.25 32.22
C HIS A 19 -29.00 27.77 31.04
N ALA A 20 -28.80 26.47 30.76
CA ALA A 20 -29.81 25.42 30.56
C ALA A 20 -30.68 25.40 29.30
N VAL A 21 -30.36 24.48 28.37
CA VAL A 21 -31.39 23.68 27.69
C VAL A 21 -31.01 22.21 27.78
N THR A 22 -31.90 21.48 28.42
CA THR A 22 -31.87 20.07 28.81
C THR A 22 -32.00 19.11 27.62
N CYS A 23 -31.36 17.95 27.77
CA CYS A 23 -31.60 16.72 27.02
C CYS A 23 -33.08 16.33 26.96
N LEU A 24 -33.55 15.90 25.79
CA LEU A 24 -34.67 14.98 25.65
C LEU A 24 -34.31 13.88 24.63
N PRO A 25 -34.35 12.58 24.99
CA PRO A 25 -34.14 11.49 24.05
C PRO A 25 -35.46 11.10 23.37
N LEU A 26 -35.46 11.04 22.04
CA LEU A 26 -36.55 10.45 21.27
C LEU A 26 -36.51 8.92 21.40
N ALA A 27 -37.46 8.40 22.17
CA ALA A 27 -37.73 6.97 22.27
C ALA A 27 -38.31 6.42 20.96
N ARG A 28 -37.66 5.38 20.40
CA ARG A 28 -38.22 4.52 19.36
C ARG A 28 -38.88 3.29 20.02
N PRO A 29 -40.09 2.88 19.63
CA PRO A 29 -40.74 1.72 20.22
C PRO A 29 -40.10 0.42 19.72
N ALA A 30 -39.77 -0.44 20.68
CA ALA A 30 -39.33 -1.81 20.46
C ALA A 30 -40.53 -2.69 20.05
N VAL A 31 -40.44 -3.30 18.86
CA VAL A 31 -41.33 -4.40 18.47
C VAL A 31 -40.75 -5.69 19.05
N ARG A 32 -41.40 -6.22 20.10
CA ARG A 32 -41.20 -7.58 20.59
C ARG A 32 -41.99 -8.55 19.71
N LEU A 33 -41.33 -9.51 19.08
CA LEU A 33 -41.93 -10.76 18.63
C LEU A 33 -41.45 -11.87 19.54
N ALA A 34 -42.40 -12.49 20.25
CA ALA A 34 -42.18 -13.60 21.15
C ALA A 34 -42.62 -14.92 20.50
N ALA A 35 -41.80 -15.94 20.77
CA ALA A 35 -42.13 -17.36 20.94
C ALA A 35 -42.69 -18.18 19.76
N GLY A 36 -42.08 -19.34 19.54
CA GLY A 36 -42.64 -20.39 18.68
C GLY A 36 -41.71 -21.58 18.47
N ALA A 37 -41.22 -22.20 19.55
CA ALA A 37 -40.57 -23.50 19.47
C ALA A 37 -41.64 -24.59 19.40
N GLN A 38 -41.65 -25.40 18.33
CA GLN A 38 -42.32 -26.71 18.35
C GLN A 38 -41.45 -27.75 17.64
N ARG A 39 -40.90 -28.65 18.47
CA ARG A 39 -40.47 -29.98 18.08
C ARG A 39 -41.72 -30.83 17.87
N LEU A 40 -41.77 -31.61 16.79
CA LEU A 40 -42.63 -32.78 16.74
C LEU A 40 -41.86 -33.94 16.13
N SER A 41 -41.48 -34.86 17.00
CA SER A 41 -41.07 -36.21 16.65
C SER A 41 -42.31 -36.99 16.21
N ILE A 42 -42.27 -37.62 15.03
CA ILE A 42 -43.16 -38.73 14.71
C ILE A 42 -42.27 -39.91 14.32
N VAL A 43 -42.30 -40.92 15.18
CA VAL A 43 -41.85 -42.28 14.93
C VAL A 43 -42.98 -42.99 14.20
N THR A 44 -42.71 -43.52 13.01
CA THR A 44 -43.45 -44.65 12.46
C THR A 44 -42.51 -45.56 11.68
N ALA A 45 -42.66 -46.85 11.98
CA ALA A 45 -41.79 -47.93 11.56
C ALA A 45 -42.21 -48.54 10.21
N ALA A 46 -41.28 -49.32 9.67
CA ALA A 46 -41.43 -50.47 8.79
C ALA A 46 -41.56 -50.22 7.27
N GLY A 47 -40.67 -50.88 6.51
CA GLY A 47 -40.83 -51.11 5.08
C GLY A 47 -39.51 -51.30 4.34
N VAL A 48 -38.86 -52.45 4.53
CA VAL A 48 -37.76 -52.92 3.66
C VAL A 48 -38.33 -53.25 2.29
N LEU A 49 -37.90 -52.54 1.25
CA LEU A 49 -37.97 -52.99 -0.14
C LEU A 49 -36.64 -52.66 -0.83
N LEU A 50 -35.85 -53.70 -1.05
CA LEU A 50 -34.59 -53.68 -1.79
C LEU A 50 -34.93 -53.68 -3.29
N SER A 51 -34.69 -52.58 -3.98
CA SER A 51 -34.62 -52.55 -5.45
C SER A 51 -33.31 -51.90 -5.87
N GLY A 52 -32.49 -52.68 -6.57
CA GLY A 52 -31.19 -52.26 -7.07
C GLY A 52 -31.33 -51.25 -8.20
N LEU A 53 -30.60 -50.14 -8.09
CA LEU A 53 -30.23 -49.30 -9.23
C LEU A 53 -28.71 -49.34 -9.37
N SER A 54 -28.25 -49.95 -10.47
CA SER A 54 -26.88 -49.81 -10.97
C SER A 54 -26.66 -48.34 -11.37
N ALA A 55 -25.75 -47.66 -10.69
CA ALA A 55 -25.22 -46.38 -11.16
C ALA A 55 -24.21 -46.65 -12.28
N ALA A 56 -24.58 -46.31 -13.52
CA ALA A 56 -23.65 -46.27 -14.64
C ALA A 56 -22.67 -45.11 -14.43
N VAL A 57 -21.38 -45.44 -14.27
CA VAL A 57 -20.28 -44.47 -14.32
C VAL A 57 -20.11 -44.04 -15.76
N VAL A 58 -20.45 -42.78 -16.07
CA VAL A 58 -20.05 -42.14 -17.33
C VAL A 58 -18.60 -41.72 -17.17
N ALA A 59 -17.70 -42.44 -17.84
CA ALA A 59 -16.30 -42.04 -17.99
C ALA A 59 -16.23 -40.84 -18.94
N ALA A 60 -15.74 -39.70 -18.44
CA ALA A 60 -15.44 -38.55 -19.27
C ALA A 60 -14.14 -38.82 -20.06
N GLU A 61 -14.18 -38.59 -21.38
CA GLU A 61 -13.00 -38.67 -22.24
C GLU A 61 -11.94 -37.62 -21.86
N PRO A 62 -10.64 -37.96 -21.93
CA PRO A 62 -9.58 -37.02 -21.64
C PRO A 62 -9.48 -35.97 -22.75
N GLN A 63 -9.68 -34.69 -22.40
CA GLN A 63 -9.43 -33.60 -23.32
C GLN A 63 -7.92 -33.43 -23.53
N THR A 64 -7.51 -33.52 -24.79
CA THR A 64 -6.17 -33.20 -25.26
C THR A 64 -5.94 -31.70 -25.12
N VAL A 65 -5.04 -31.30 -24.23
CA VAL A 65 -4.60 -29.90 -24.08
C VAL A 65 -3.64 -29.59 -25.23
N GLU A 66 -4.05 -28.70 -26.14
CA GLU A 66 -3.20 -28.14 -27.19
C GLU A 66 -2.06 -27.32 -26.54
N PRO A 67 -0.79 -27.46 -26.97
CA PRO A 67 0.30 -26.68 -26.41
C PRO A 67 0.09 -25.19 -26.71
N ALA A 68 0.31 -24.36 -25.67
CA ALA A 68 0.19 -22.92 -25.76
C ALA A 68 1.04 -22.36 -26.91
N SER A 69 0.39 -21.57 -27.77
CA SER A 69 1.03 -20.75 -28.80
C SER A 69 2.15 -19.92 -28.18
N PRO A 70 3.34 -19.81 -28.81
CA PRO A 70 4.46 -19.05 -28.26
C PRO A 70 4.04 -17.59 -28.06
N ALA A 71 4.28 -17.08 -26.86
CA ALA A 71 4.02 -15.70 -26.49
C ALA A 71 4.63 -14.76 -27.53
N ALA A 72 3.79 -13.88 -28.11
CA ALA A 72 4.26 -12.81 -28.98
C ALA A 72 5.36 -12.03 -28.24
N ALA A 73 6.51 -11.87 -28.88
CA ALA A 73 7.62 -11.09 -28.34
C ALA A 73 7.11 -9.69 -27.96
N ALA A 74 7.40 -9.26 -26.73
CA ALA A 74 7.02 -7.94 -26.24
C ALA A 74 7.52 -6.86 -27.21
N PRO A 75 6.72 -5.80 -27.47
CA PRO A 75 7.13 -4.72 -28.35
C PRO A 75 8.45 -4.13 -27.85
N VAL A 76 9.44 -4.02 -28.75
CA VAL A 76 10.73 -3.41 -28.44
C VAL A 76 10.50 -1.91 -28.28
N VAL A 77 10.55 -1.43 -27.04
CA VAL A 77 10.52 0.01 -26.72
C VAL A 77 11.77 0.64 -27.34
N GLN A 78 11.60 1.45 -28.38
CA GLN A 78 12.69 2.27 -28.91
C GLN A 78 12.84 3.51 -28.03
N THR A 79 13.98 3.66 -27.36
CA THR A 79 14.32 4.83 -26.55
C THR A 79 15.73 5.30 -26.84
N ALA A 80 15.96 6.61 -26.66
CA ALA A 80 17.26 7.26 -26.81
C ALA A 80 18.29 6.78 -25.76
N GLY A 81 17.84 6.22 -24.64
CA GLY A 81 18.70 5.69 -23.60
C GLY A 81 17.91 5.05 -22.46
N ILE A 82 18.64 4.63 -21.43
CA ILE A 82 18.04 4.26 -20.14
C ILE A 82 18.73 5.03 -19.01
N VAL A 83 17.92 5.41 -18.03
CA VAL A 83 18.35 5.93 -16.73
C VAL A 83 18.10 4.86 -15.68
N VAL A 84 19.09 4.63 -14.82
CA VAL A 84 18.99 3.71 -13.69
C VAL A 84 19.12 4.51 -12.40
N ARG A 85 18.17 4.33 -11.48
CA ARG A 85 18.15 5.02 -10.19
C ARG A 85 18.03 4.02 -9.03
N PRO A 86 18.73 4.24 -7.91
CA PRO A 86 19.83 5.21 -7.75
C PRO A 86 21.05 4.87 -8.62
N ALA A 87 21.93 5.86 -8.84
CA ALA A 87 23.13 5.71 -9.67
C ALA A 87 24.26 4.91 -8.99
N SER A 88 24.18 4.76 -7.66
CA SER A 88 25.04 3.92 -6.82
C SER A 88 24.23 3.45 -5.61
N VAL A 89 24.64 2.34 -4.99
CA VAL A 89 23.96 1.80 -3.80
C VAL A 89 24.96 1.49 -2.70
N GLU A 90 24.61 1.86 -1.47
CA GLU A 90 25.30 1.42 -0.26
C GLU A 90 24.32 0.56 0.55
N LEU A 91 24.73 -0.68 0.83
CA LEU A 91 23.96 -1.61 1.66
C LEU A 91 24.68 -1.81 2.99
N ASP A 92 24.03 -1.38 4.07
CA ASP A 92 24.56 -1.50 5.43
C ASP A 92 23.84 -2.60 6.21
N GLY A 93 24.58 -3.65 6.56
CA GLY A 93 24.15 -4.72 7.45
C GLY A 93 23.43 -5.89 6.79
N ASN A 94 23.21 -6.94 7.59
CA ASN A 94 22.47 -8.12 7.17
C ASN A 94 21.03 -7.76 6.75
N PHE A 95 20.52 -8.46 5.73
CA PHE A 95 19.17 -8.27 5.18
C PHE A 95 18.91 -6.89 4.55
N SER A 96 19.96 -6.08 4.38
CA SER A 96 19.87 -4.80 3.69
C SER A 96 19.50 -5.02 2.22
N ARG A 97 18.55 -4.21 1.74
CA ARG A 97 17.96 -4.30 0.40
C ARG A 97 17.85 -2.91 -0.21
N ALA A 98 17.89 -2.85 -1.52
CA ALA A 98 17.60 -1.64 -2.29
C ALA A 98 16.87 -1.99 -3.58
N GLN A 99 15.98 -1.12 -4.03
CA GLN A 99 15.27 -1.26 -5.30
C GLN A 99 15.94 -0.41 -6.37
N LEU A 100 16.34 -1.01 -7.49
CA LEU A 100 16.75 -0.25 -8.67
C LEU A 100 15.54 -0.01 -9.57
N LEU A 101 15.44 1.20 -10.13
CA LEU A 101 14.45 1.58 -11.14
C LEU A 101 15.15 1.84 -12.47
N VAL A 102 14.56 1.37 -13.57
CA VAL A 102 15.03 1.61 -14.94
C VAL A 102 13.96 2.36 -15.70
N THR A 103 14.30 3.54 -16.23
CA THR A 103 13.36 4.38 -16.97
C THR A 103 13.88 4.62 -18.38
N ALA A 104 12.99 4.58 -19.38
CA ALA A 104 13.30 4.71 -20.80
C ALA A 104 13.63 6.16 -21.23
N GLU A 105 14.62 6.77 -20.60
CA GLU A 105 15.08 8.14 -20.89
C GLU A 105 16.60 8.19 -21.08
N ALA A 106 17.09 9.21 -21.78
CA ALA A 106 18.53 9.39 -21.97
C ALA A 106 19.22 10.10 -20.79
N ASP A 107 18.48 10.95 -20.06
CA ASP A 107 18.98 11.80 -18.97
C ASP A 107 17.98 11.77 -17.79
N PRO A 108 18.43 11.64 -16.52
CA PRO A 108 17.58 11.80 -15.35
C PRO A 108 16.66 13.03 -15.37
N ALA A 109 17.10 14.16 -15.91
CA ALA A 109 16.31 15.39 -15.99
C ALA A 109 15.15 15.32 -16.99
N ALA A 110 15.18 14.34 -17.92
CA ALA A 110 14.12 14.12 -18.90
C ALA A 110 13.01 13.20 -18.39
N ILE A 111 13.15 12.61 -17.19
CA ILE A 111 12.12 11.75 -16.61
C ILE A 111 10.87 12.58 -16.31
N THR A 112 9.74 12.14 -16.87
CA THR A 112 8.42 12.72 -16.66
C THR A 112 7.45 11.67 -16.15
N ALA A 113 6.24 12.10 -15.76
CA ALA A 113 5.16 11.18 -15.43
C ALA A 113 4.80 10.23 -16.59
N ARG A 114 5.20 10.51 -17.85
CA ARG A 114 4.94 9.65 -19.03
C ARG A 114 6.07 8.69 -19.36
N SER A 115 7.23 8.82 -18.72
CA SER A 115 8.40 8.00 -19.02
C SER A 115 8.14 6.52 -18.70
N ILE A 116 8.51 5.64 -19.63
CA ILE A 116 8.21 4.21 -19.54
C ILE A 116 9.13 3.56 -18.49
N ASP A 117 8.53 2.78 -17.59
CA ASP A 117 9.27 1.92 -16.66
C ASP A 117 9.71 0.64 -17.38
N LEU A 118 11.01 0.38 -17.36
CA LEU A 118 11.63 -0.80 -17.95
C LEU A 118 12.12 -1.79 -16.87
N THR A 119 11.95 -1.49 -15.58
CA THR A 119 12.52 -2.25 -14.46
C THR A 119 12.20 -3.74 -14.53
N GLY A 120 10.93 -4.09 -14.77
CA GLY A 120 10.47 -5.49 -14.86
C GLY A 120 10.86 -6.22 -16.15
N THR A 121 11.35 -5.50 -17.16
CA THR A 121 11.80 -6.07 -18.46
C THR A 121 13.32 -6.05 -18.63
N ALA A 122 14.02 -5.39 -17.72
CA ALA A 122 15.46 -5.29 -17.75
C ALA A 122 16.12 -6.64 -17.42
N VAL A 123 17.27 -6.87 -18.03
CA VAL A 123 18.16 -8.00 -17.71
C VAL A 123 19.20 -7.52 -16.72
N TRP A 124 19.26 -8.21 -15.58
CA TRP A 124 20.12 -7.86 -14.44
C TRP A 124 21.24 -8.88 -14.27
N ALA A 125 22.43 -8.42 -13.91
CA ALA A 125 23.55 -9.28 -13.53
C ALA A 125 24.38 -8.62 -12.43
N SER A 126 24.80 -9.39 -11.43
CA SER A 126 25.80 -8.97 -10.45
C SER A 126 27.18 -9.43 -10.88
N SER A 127 28.21 -8.59 -10.71
CA SER A 127 29.60 -9.01 -10.91
C SER A 127 30.08 -10.02 -9.87
N ASP A 128 29.47 -10.02 -8.68
CA ASP A 128 29.76 -10.99 -7.61
C ASP A 128 28.52 -11.22 -6.73
N GLU A 129 27.82 -12.33 -6.98
CA GLU A 129 26.65 -12.75 -6.21
C GLU A 129 26.97 -13.16 -4.76
N LYS A 130 28.25 -13.35 -4.41
CA LYS A 130 28.66 -13.59 -3.02
C LYS A 130 28.69 -12.31 -2.20
N ILE A 131 28.72 -11.14 -2.84
CA ILE A 131 28.68 -9.83 -2.19
C ILE A 131 27.24 -9.29 -2.22
N VAL A 132 26.62 -9.28 -3.40
CA VAL A 132 25.26 -8.77 -3.60
C VAL A 132 24.55 -9.53 -4.72
N THR A 133 23.30 -9.93 -4.47
CA THR A 133 22.43 -10.50 -5.51
C THR A 133 21.47 -9.45 -6.05
N VAL A 134 20.99 -9.64 -7.27
CA VAL A 134 19.96 -8.80 -7.91
C VAL A 134 18.84 -9.69 -8.46
N SER A 135 17.59 -9.36 -8.12
CA SER A 135 16.42 -10.09 -8.60
C SER A 135 16.04 -9.70 -10.04
N SER A 136 15.12 -10.45 -10.67
CA SER A 136 14.55 -10.08 -11.97
C SER A 136 13.72 -8.79 -11.93
N THR A 137 13.39 -8.27 -10.74
CA THR A 137 12.68 -7.00 -10.56
C THR A 137 13.62 -5.88 -10.13
N GLY A 138 14.94 -6.08 -10.14
CA GLY A 138 15.92 -5.06 -9.74
C GLY A 138 16.06 -4.87 -8.22
N GLU A 139 15.56 -5.80 -7.40
CA GLU A 139 15.79 -5.78 -5.95
C GLU A 139 17.19 -6.31 -5.65
N LEU A 140 18.01 -5.52 -4.97
CA LEU A 140 19.33 -5.89 -4.46
C LEU A 140 19.21 -6.47 -3.05
N LEU A 141 20.04 -7.47 -2.75
CA LEU A 141 20.17 -8.04 -1.41
C LEU A 141 21.64 -8.22 -1.03
N ALA A 142 22.03 -7.65 0.12
CA ALA A 142 23.36 -7.81 0.70
C ALA A 142 23.63 -9.26 1.13
N ILE A 143 24.78 -9.80 0.75
CA ILE A 143 25.22 -11.17 1.07
C ILE A 143 26.51 -11.16 1.92
N ALA A 144 27.51 -10.34 1.55
CA ALA A 144 28.77 -10.20 2.30
C ALA A 144 29.41 -8.83 2.01
N ASP A 145 30.31 -8.40 2.90
CA ASP A 145 31.05 -7.15 2.73
C ASP A 145 31.93 -7.16 1.47
N GLY A 146 31.95 -6.03 0.76
CA GLY A 146 32.75 -5.84 -0.44
C GLY A 146 32.13 -4.88 -1.44
N GLU A 147 32.74 -4.82 -2.62
CA GLU A 147 32.27 -4.00 -3.74
C GLU A 147 31.87 -4.89 -4.90
N ALA A 148 30.76 -4.55 -5.55
CA ALA A 148 30.28 -5.23 -6.75
C ALA A 148 29.66 -4.22 -7.70
N THR A 149 29.47 -4.62 -8.96
CA THR A 149 28.80 -3.82 -9.97
C THR A 149 27.58 -4.57 -10.49
N ILE A 150 26.44 -3.90 -10.46
CA ILE A 150 25.22 -4.40 -11.10
C ILE A 150 25.20 -3.90 -12.53
N THR A 151 25.18 -4.83 -13.48
CA THR A 151 24.98 -4.55 -14.90
C THR A 151 23.50 -4.69 -15.23
N VAL A 152 22.93 -3.68 -15.89
CA VAL A 152 21.53 -3.67 -16.30
C VAL A 152 21.44 -3.38 -17.79
N THR A 153 20.71 -4.23 -18.50
CA THR A 153 20.45 -4.08 -19.95
C THR A 153 18.96 -3.99 -20.20
N ALA A 154 18.52 -2.92 -20.84
CA ALA A 154 17.12 -2.72 -21.24
C ALA A 154 17.05 -1.91 -22.53
N ALA A 155 16.10 -2.25 -23.41
CA ALA A 155 15.89 -1.57 -24.69
C ALA A 155 17.16 -1.41 -25.55
N GLY A 156 18.09 -2.39 -25.49
CA GLY A 156 19.36 -2.36 -26.22
C GLY A 156 20.46 -1.48 -25.61
N HIS A 157 20.18 -0.83 -24.48
CA HIS A 157 21.14 -0.01 -23.74
C HIS A 157 21.64 -0.74 -22.49
N THR A 158 22.91 -0.53 -22.15
CA THR A 158 23.53 -1.10 -20.95
C THR A 158 24.03 0.01 -20.03
N ARG A 159 23.81 -0.16 -18.73
CA ARG A 159 24.32 0.70 -17.65
C ARG A 159 24.89 -0.16 -16.53
N THR A 160 25.73 0.45 -15.71
CA THR A 160 26.32 -0.18 -14.52
C THR A 160 26.04 0.67 -13.29
N VAL A 161 25.75 0.01 -12.17
CA VAL A 161 25.52 0.63 -10.86
C VAL A 161 26.55 0.05 -9.88
N PRO A 162 27.49 0.84 -9.35
CA PRO A 162 28.38 0.39 -8.29
C PRO A 162 27.59 0.18 -7.00
N VAL A 163 27.92 -0.90 -6.30
CA VAL A 163 27.33 -1.29 -5.03
C VAL A 163 28.42 -1.58 -4.02
N VAL A 164 28.31 -0.96 -2.85
CA VAL A 164 29.16 -1.24 -1.69
C VAL A 164 28.31 -1.90 -0.62
N VAL A 165 28.79 -3.01 -0.07
CA VAL A 165 28.16 -3.73 1.04
C VAL A 165 29.10 -3.68 2.24
N GLN A 166 28.56 -3.32 3.40
CA GLN A 166 29.31 -3.20 4.64
C GLN A 166 28.52 -3.73 5.85
N ASN A 167 29.23 -4.06 6.92
CA ASN A 167 28.69 -4.46 8.23
C ASN A 167 27.84 -5.75 8.19
N VAL A 168 28.06 -6.64 7.23
CA VAL A 168 27.45 -7.97 7.21
C VAL A 168 28.25 -8.89 8.14
N VAL A 169 27.61 -9.35 9.20
CA VAL A 169 28.25 -10.17 10.24
C VAL A 169 27.58 -11.54 10.40
N ALA A 170 28.30 -12.50 10.97
CA ALA A 170 27.81 -13.86 11.16
C ALA A 170 26.62 -13.93 12.15
N GLU A 171 26.64 -13.09 13.19
CA GLU A 171 25.62 -13.04 14.24
C GLU A 171 25.03 -11.62 14.36
N PRO A 172 24.13 -11.23 13.45
CA PRO A 172 23.61 -9.87 13.45
C PRO A 172 22.64 -9.62 14.60
N THR A 173 22.75 -8.44 15.21
CA THR A 173 21.73 -7.93 16.14
C THR A 173 20.66 -7.21 15.32
N VAL A 174 19.53 -7.88 15.09
CA VAL A 174 18.41 -7.30 14.34
C VAL A 174 17.65 -6.29 15.21
N SER A 175 17.52 -5.06 14.70
CA SER A 175 16.78 -3.98 15.38
C SER A 175 15.28 -4.28 15.43
N TYR A 176 14.67 -4.12 16.62
CA TYR A 176 13.22 -4.23 16.74
C TYR A 176 12.52 -3.10 15.99
N ASP A 177 12.95 -1.85 16.22
CA ASP A 177 12.33 -0.66 15.65
C ASP A 177 12.46 -0.61 14.12
N GLN A 178 13.66 -0.87 13.58
CA GLN A 178 13.93 -0.65 12.15
C GLN A 178 13.69 -1.90 11.27
N THR A 179 13.48 -3.07 11.85
CA THR A 179 13.31 -4.32 11.09
C THR A 179 12.09 -5.11 11.54
N VAL A 180 12.02 -5.50 12.81
CA VAL A 180 10.93 -6.38 13.29
C VAL A 180 9.57 -5.71 13.18
N GLN A 181 9.44 -4.48 13.70
CA GLN A 181 8.19 -3.72 13.66
C GLN A 181 7.71 -3.45 12.22
N PRO A 182 8.56 -3.00 11.29
CA PRO A 182 8.18 -2.88 9.88
C PRO A 182 7.73 -4.19 9.25
N ILE A 183 8.41 -5.31 9.53
CA ILE A 183 8.01 -6.64 9.04
C ILE A 183 6.60 -7.00 9.54
N LEU A 184 6.30 -6.79 10.83
CA LEU A 184 4.96 -7.06 11.38
C LEU A 184 3.88 -6.21 10.71
N SER A 185 4.19 -4.95 10.39
CA SER A 185 3.27 -4.00 9.76
C SER A 185 3.00 -4.35 8.30
N ARG A 186 4.07 -4.63 7.54
CA ARG A 186 4.02 -5.02 6.13
C ARG A 186 3.19 -6.29 5.92
N HIS A 187 3.41 -7.31 6.74
CA HIS A 187 2.66 -8.57 6.66
C HIS A 187 1.25 -8.49 7.28
N GLY A 188 0.87 -7.31 7.77
CA GLY A 188 -0.47 -7.04 8.27
C GLY A 188 -0.80 -7.67 9.63
N CYS A 189 0.20 -8.10 10.39
CA CYS A 189 0.02 -8.76 11.68
C CYS A 189 -0.68 -7.83 12.69
N ASN A 190 -0.28 -6.56 12.72
CA ASN A 190 -0.76 -5.50 13.62
C ASN A 190 -1.90 -4.65 13.03
N MET A 191 -2.69 -5.21 12.11
CA MET A 191 -3.85 -4.54 11.49
C MET A 191 -5.13 -4.76 12.29
N GLY A 192 -6.07 -3.80 12.23
CA GLY A 192 -7.30 -3.80 13.03
C GLY A 192 -8.20 -5.02 12.79
N ALA A 193 -8.06 -5.69 11.64
CA ALA A 193 -8.74 -6.95 11.35
C ALA A 193 -8.12 -8.18 12.07
N CYS A 194 -6.87 -8.08 12.50
CA CYS A 194 -6.04 -9.16 13.05
C CYS A 194 -5.63 -8.88 14.51
N HIS A 195 -4.31 -8.85 14.82
CA HIS A 195 -3.84 -8.80 16.20
C HIS A 195 -3.97 -7.42 16.85
N SER A 196 -4.30 -6.36 16.10
CA SER A 196 -4.66 -5.07 16.69
C SER A 196 -6.17 -4.79 16.73
N SER A 197 -7.00 -5.81 16.48
CA SER A 197 -8.42 -5.75 16.83
C SER A 197 -8.62 -5.45 18.33
N GLN A 198 -9.80 -4.95 18.70
CA GLN A 198 -10.11 -4.52 20.08
C GLN A 198 -9.67 -5.53 21.16
N TYR A 199 -9.82 -6.83 20.89
CA TYR A 199 -9.48 -7.93 21.79
C TYR A 199 -8.26 -8.76 21.34
N GLY A 200 -7.58 -8.36 20.27
CA GLY A 200 -6.57 -9.17 19.60
C GLY A 200 -7.13 -10.49 19.05
N LYS A 201 -6.26 -11.45 18.75
CA LYS A 201 -6.64 -12.80 18.29
C LYS A 201 -5.91 -13.87 19.08
N GLY A 202 -6.64 -14.88 19.57
CA GLY A 202 -6.03 -16.00 20.31
C GLY A 202 -5.27 -15.58 21.56
N GLY A 203 -5.70 -14.50 22.22
CA GLY A 203 -5.01 -13.92 23.38
C GLY A 203 -3.68 -13.24 23.05
N PHE A 204 -3.41 -12.95 21.77
CA PHE A 204 -2.27 -12.16 21.30
C PHE A 204 -2.78 -10.83 20.72
N LYS A 205 -2.36 -9.73 21.34
CA LYS A 205 -2.76 -8.37 20.98
C LYS A 205 -1.53 -7.52 20.72
N LEU A 206 -1.54 -6.83 19.60
CA LEU A 206 -0.57 -5.81 19.21
C LEU A 206 -1.29 -4.46 19.14
N SER A 207 -0.53 -3.38 19.29
CA SER A 207 -1.01 -2.03 19.00
C SER A 207 -1.27 -1.88 17.51
N VAL A 208 -2.22 -1.02 17.15
CA VAL A 208 -2.55 -0.73 15.74
C VAL A 208 -1.31 -0.11 15.10
N PHE A 209 -0.89 -0.60 13.92
CA PHE A 209 0.29 -0.12 13.20
C PHE A 209 1.59 -0.08 14.04
N SER A 210 1.64 -0.83 15.15
CA SER A 210 2.74 -0.84 16.11
C SER A 210 3.05 0.50 16.79
N PHE A 211 2.03 1.35 17.02
CA PHE A 211 2.15 2.62 17.74
C PHE A 211 2.69 2.50 19.19
N GLN A 212 2.75 1.30 19.79
CA GLN A 212 3.31 1.08 21.13
C GLN A 212 4.36 -0.05 21.12
N PRO A 213 5.58 0.22 20.59
CA PRO A 213 6.61 -0.81 20.36
C PRO A 213 6.97 -1.63 21.60
N SER A 214 7.05 -1.00 22.78
CA SER A 214 7.38 -1.72 24.02
C SER A 214 6.29 -2.70 24.44
N GLN A 215 5.01 -2.34 24.26
CA GLN A 215 3.88 -3.23 24.57
C GLN A 215 3.78 -4.36 23.55
N ASP A 216 4.02 -4.08 22.27
CA ASP A 216 4.07 -5.09 21.22
C ASP A 216 5.17 -6.12 21.49
N HIS A 217 6.36 -5.63 21.86
CA HIS A 217 7.49 -6.49 22.22
C HIS A 217 7.16 -7.38 23.42
N GLU A 218 6.59 -6.80 24.48
CA GLU A 218 6.16 -7.56 25.66
C GLU A 218 5.13 -8.63 25.30
N ALA A 219 4.14 -8.29 24.46
CA ALA A 219 3.11 -9.22 23.99
C ALA A 219 3.70 -10.38 23.16
N ILE A 220 4.74 -10.10 22.37
CA ILE A 220 5.45 -11.09 21.55
C ILE A 220 6.34 -11.98 22.43
N VAL A 221 7.18 -11.39 23.28
CA VAL A 221 8.32 -12.09 23.91
C VAL A 221 8.01 -12.57 25.33
N ARG A 222 7.21 -11.82 26.10
CA ARG A 222 7.03 -12.05 27.55
C ARG A 222 5.68 -12.65 27.90
N ASP A 223 4.63 -12.15 27.27
CA ASP A 223 3.25 -12.47 27.63
C ASP A 223 2.93 -13.98 27.50
N ARG A 224 1.94 -14.44 28.27
CA ARG A 224 1.49 -15.84 28.33
C ARG A 224 2.63 -16.85 28.56
N GLN A 225 3.50 -16.57 29.53
CA GLN A 225 4.63 -17.43 29.90
C GLN A 225 5.61 -17.66 28.73
N GLN A 226 5.85 -16.63 27.92
CA GLN A 226 6.81 -16.66 26.79
C GLN A 226 6.52 -17.71 25.72
N ARG A 227 5.28 -18.24 25.66
CA ARG A 227 4.90 -19.36 24.79
C ARG A 227 5.04 -19.12 23.28
N ARG A 228 5.31 -17.88 22.85
CA ARG A 228 5.34 -17.48 21.44
C ARG A 228 6.73 -17.52 20.82
N ILE A 229 7.76 -17.46 21.66
CA ILE A 229 9.17 -17.45 21.27
C ILE A 229 9.86 -18.67 21.86
N ASN A 230 10.59 -19.39 21.02
CA ASN A 230 11.49 -20.46 21.42
C ASN A 230 12.92 -19.99 21.15
N PHE A 231 13.68 -19.65 22.19
CA PHE A 231 15.06 -19.19 22.05
C PHE A 231 16.05 -20.31 21.73
N LEU A 232 15.72 -21.57 22.05
CA LEU A 232 16.58 -22.71 21.77
C LEU A 232 16.46 -23.17 20.32
N GLU A 233 15.24 -23.14 19.79
CA GLU A 233 14.92 -23.44 18.40
C GLU A 233 14.08 -22.29 17.82
N PRO A 234 14.72 -21.18 17.38
CA PRO A 234 14.05 -19.99 16.88
C PRO A 234 12.93 -20.26 15.87
N GLU A 235 13.18 -21.14 14.90
CA GLU A 235 12.20 -21.56 13.88
C GLU A 235 10.93 -22.21 14.47
N ASN A 236 11.04 -22.82 15.65
CA ASN A 236 9.91 -23.44 16.34
C ASN A 236 9.00 -22.44 17.07
N SER A 237 9.35 -21.14 17.07
CA SER A 237 8.54 -20.07 17.63
C SER A 237 7.18 -19.98 16.96
N LEU A 238 6.10 -19.84 17.76
CA LEU A 238 4.76 -19.64 17.21
C LEU A 238 4.66 -18.33 16.41
N LEU A 239 5.50 -17.33 16.73
CA LEU A 239 5.61 -16.09 15.95
C LEU A 239 5.97 -16.36 14.47
N LEU A 240 6.70 -17.43 14.19
CA LEU A 240 7.10 -17.82 12.82
C LEU A 240 6.15 -18.88 12.24
N ARG A 241 5.91 -19.96 12.99
CA ARG A 241 5.14 -21.12 12.50
C ARG A 241 3.69 -20.80 12.14
N LYS A 242 3.08 -19.83 12.83
CA LYS A 242 1.71 -19.39 12.52
C LYS A 242 1.68 -18.68 11.16
N PRO A 243 2.40 -17.56 10.94
CA PRO A 243 2.29 -16.84 9.66
C PRO A 243 2.88 -17.60 8.47
N THR A 244 3.77 -18.57 8.67
CA THR A 244 4.22 -19.51 7.62
C THR A 244 3.23 -20.65 7.34
N MET A 245 2.16 -20.78 8.13
CA MET A 245 1.19 -21.88 8.07
C MET A 245 1.77 -23.28 8.37
N GLU A 246 2.90 -23.36 9.07
CA GLU A 246 3.41 -24.62 9.65
C GLU A 246 2.52 -25.12 10.81
N VAL A 247 1.72 -24.22 11.40
CA VAL A 247 0.60 -24.54 12.28
C VAL A 247 -0.62 -23.66 11.95
N PRO A 248 -1.86 -24.05 12.29
CA PRO A 248 -3.05 -23.28 11.94
C PRO A 248 -3.05 -21.85 12.51
N HIS A 249 -3.05 -20.81 11.67
CA HIS A 249 -3.10 -19.39 12.09
C HIS A 249 -4.52 -18.83 12.15
N GLY A 250 -5.42 -19.26 11.25
CA GLY A 250 -6.73 -18.65 11.04
C GLY A 250 -6.70 -17.31 10.28
N GLY A 251 -5.52 -16.70 10.09
CA GLY A 251 -5.30 -15.48 9.31
C GLY A 251 -4.72 -15.72 7.92
N SER A 252 -4.73 -16.99 7.46
CA SER A 252 -4.03 -17.48 6.27
C SER A 252 -2.50 -17.30 6.34
N ARG A 253 -1.79 -17.66 5.27
CA ARG A 253 -0.34 -17.43 5.17
C ARG A 253 -0.06 -15.93 5.07
N ARG A 254 0.83 -15.44 5.94
CA ARG A 254 1.28 -14.05 5.98
C ARG A 254 2.77 -13.90 5.74
N LEU A 255 3.55 -14.96 5.96
CA LEU A 255 5.00 -14.94 5.81
C LEU A 255 5.44 -16.17 5.02
N ARG A 256 6.44 -16.05 4.16
CA ARG A 256 7.04 -17.20 3.46
C ARG A 256 8.26 -17.68 4.24
N LYS A 257 8.32 -18.98 4.54
CA LYS A 257 9.49 -19.60 5.17
C LYS A 257 10.73 -19.41 4.26
N GLY A 258 11.85 -19.03 4.85
CA GLY A 258 13.11 -18.77 4.13
C GLY A 258 13.17 -17.42 3.40
N SER A 259 12.11 -16.60 3.42
CA SER A 259 12.19 -15.23 2.92
C SER A 259 13.14 -14.37 3.75
N VAL A 260 13.61 -13.25 3.19
CA VAL A 260 14.47 -12.27 3.90
C VAL A 260 13.84 -11.85 5.22
N ASP A 261 12.55 -11.50 5.22
CA ASP A 261 11.81 -11.09 6.42
C ASP A 261 11.71 -12.24 7.45
N TYR A 262 11.50 -13.49 7.00
CA TYR A 262 11.50 -14.65 7.89
C TYR A 262 12.87 -14.85 8.53
N ASN A 263 13.95 -14.79 7.75
CA ASN A 263 15.32 -14.97 8.25
C ASN A 263 15.73 -13.84 9.20
N ALA A 264 15.28 -12.61 8.95
CA ALA A 264 15.47 -11.48 9.85
C ALA A 264 14.77 -11.71 11.20
N LEU A 265 13.54 -12.23 11.21
CA LEU A 265 12.84 -12.58 12.45
C LEU A 265 13.49 -13.76 13.18
N VAL A 266 13.96 -14.78 12.45
CA VAL A 266 14.74 -15.89 13.03
C VAL A 266 15.99 -15.34 13.71
N SER A 267 16.77 -14.51 13.01
CA SER A 267 17.98 -13.90 13.55
C SER A 267 17.70 -13.01 14.77
N TRP A 268 16.62 -12.23 14.75
CA TRP A 268 16.18 -11.45 15.90
C TRP A 268 15.91 -12.32 17.12
N ILE A 269 15.22 -13.46 16.94
CA ILE A 269 14.95 -14.41 18.02
C ILE A 269 16.25 -15.06 18.52
N THR A 270 17.13 -15.49 17.61
CA THR A 270 18.44 -16.05 17.95
C THR A 270 19.27 -15.09 18.80
N ALA A 271 19.22 -13.79 18.50
CA ALA A 271 19.90 -12.74 19.27
C ALA A 271 19.23 -12.41 20.62
N GLY A 272 18.27 -13.22 21.08
CA GLY A 272 17.57 -13.02 22.35
C GLY A 272 16.37 -12.07 22.26
N ALA A 273 15.87 -11.79 21.05
CA ALA A 273 14.74 -10.92 20.78
C ALA A 273 14.85 -9.55 21.47
N PRO A 274 15.92 -8.76 21.20
CA PRO A 274 16.10 -7.44 21.80
C PRO A 274 14.87 -6.54 21.57
N GLY A 275 14.54 -5.73 22.57
CA GLY A 275 13.41 -4.82 22.54
C GLY A 275 13.67 -3.52 21.78
N PRO A 276 12.64 -2.66 21.66
CA PRO A 276 12.81 -1.32 21.10
C PRO A 276 13.82 -0.50 21.92
N SER A 277 14.56 0.37 21.24
CA SER A 277 15.58 1.22 21.83
C SER A 277 15.19 2.69 21.72
N SER A 278 15.35 3.45 22.81
CA SER A 278 15.17 4.91 22.79
C SER A 278 16.23 5.63 21.95
N LYS A 279 17.31 4.95 21.57
CA LYS A 279 18.37 5.47 20.71
C LYS A 279 18.13 5.18 19.22
N SER A 280 17.15 4.33 18.89
CA SER A 280 16.83 4.04 17.48
C SER A 280 16.33 5.31 16.80
N PRO A 281 16.89 5.67 15.63
CA PRO A 281 16.45 6.86 14.92
C PRO A 281 15.00 6.67 14.44
N LYS A 282 14.24 7.76 14.43
CA LYS A 282 12.81 7.75 14.05
C LYS A 282 12.64 8.15 12.60
N VAL A 283 11.66 7.57 11.92
CA VAL A 283 11.28 8.02 10.58
C VAL A 283 10.71 9.44 10.68
N VAL A 284 11.19 10.33 9.82
CA VAL A 284 10.73 11.73 9.72
C VAL A 284 10.02 12.01 8.39
N GLY A 285 9.94 11.01 7.51
CA GLY A 285 9.28 11.09 6.23
C GLY A 285 9.64 9.92 5.33
N ILE A 286 8.81 9.69 4.31
CA ILE A 286 9.11 8.77 3.21
C ILE A 286 9.03 9.51 1.88
N GLU A 287 9.80 9.04 0.89
CA GLU A 287 9.78 9.52 -0.49
C GLU A 287 9.40 8.34 -1.37
N VAL A 288 8.35 8.50 -2.18
CA VAL A 288 7.90 7.49 -3.15
C VAL A 288 8.28 7.95 -4.55
N THR A 289 9.02 7.10 -5.27
CA THR A 289 9.43 7.37 -6.65
C THR A 289 8.84 6.31 -7.59
N PRO A 290 8.18 6.72 -8.69
CA PRO A 290 7.71 8.09 -8.97
C PRO A 290 6.55 8.50 -8.03
N SER A 291 6.36 9.81 -7.82
CA SER A 291 5.21 10.35 -7.07
C SER A 291 3.94 10.45 -7.92
N GLU A 292 4.09 10.47 -9.24
CA GLU A 292 3.00 10.48 -10.21
C GLU A 292 3.35 9.69 -11.47
N ARG A 293 2.34 9.14 -12.13
CA ARG A 293 2.50 8.40 -13.37
C ARG A 293 1.29 8.60 -14.28
N VAL A 294 1.55 8.80 -15.57
CA VAL A 294 0.56 8.74 -16.63
C VAL A 294 0.78 7.47 -17.43
N ALA A 295 -0.12 6.49 -17.30
CA ALA A 295 0.07 5.17 -17.86
C ALA A 295 -1.21 4.66 -18.55
N VAL A 296 -1.06 3.66 -19.41
CA VAL A 296 -2.18 3.02 -20.12
C VAL A 296 -2.39 1.57 -19.66
N PRO A 297 -3.59 0.98 -19.85
CA PRO A 297 -3.85 -0.40 -19.47
C PRO A 297 -2.81 -1.38 -20.02
N GLY A 298 -2.32 -2.27 -19.17
CA GLY A 298 -1.28 -3.25 -19.49
C GLY A 298 0.13 -2.82 -19.12
N GLU A 299 0.38 -1.52 -18.92
CA GLU A 299 1.67 -1.05 -18.41
C GLU A 299 1.85 -1.38 -16.92
N THR A 300 3.13 -1.46 -16.53
CA THR A 300 3.54 -1.67 -15.15
C THR A 300 4.45 -0.54 -14.68
N GLN A 301 4.48 -0.31 -13.37
CA GLN A 301 5.39 0.64 -12.73
C GLN A 301 5.92 0.05 -11.42
N GLN A 302 7.22 -0.17 -11.31
CA GLN A 302 7.89 -0.45 -10.06
C GLN A 302 8.02 0.84 -9.24
N LEU A 303 7.60 0.80 -7.97
CA LEU A 303 7.80 1.90 -7.02
C LEU A 303 9.09 1.67 -6.21
N GLN A 304 9.74 2.75 -5.83
CA GLN A 304 10.78 2.79 -4.80
C GLN A 304 10.32 3.66 -3.64
N VAL A 305 10.62 3.22 -2.42
CA VAL A 305 10.28 3.95 -1.19
C VAL A 305 11.55 4.16 -0.37
N ILE A 306 11.92 5.43 -0.16
CA ILE A 306 13.06 5.81 0.68
C ILE A 306 12.54 6.44 1.96
N ALA A 307 12.88 5.87 3.12
CA ALA A 307 12.64 6.50 4.41
C ALA A 307 13.78 7.44 4.77
N ARG A 308 13.45 8.62 5.30
CA ARG A 308 14.39 9.54 5.95
C ARG A 308 14.26 9.39 7.45
N TYR A 309 15.39 9.32 8.14
CA TYR A 309 15.45 9.15 9.59
C TYR A 309 15.92 10.42 10.31
N SER A 310 15.68 10.49 11.61
CA SER A 310 16.01 11.63 12.48
C SER A 310 17.51 11.86 12.69
N ASP A 311 18.35 10.92 12.26
CA ASP A 311 19.81 11.00 12.25
C ASP A 311 20.36 11.32 10.85
N ASP A 312 19.51 11.83 9.96
CA ASP A 312 19.76 12.16 8.55
C ASP A 312 20.07 10.95 7.65
N THR A 313 20.06 9.73 8.19
CA THR A 313 20.21 8.53 7.37
C THR A 313 19.00 8.32 6.46
N ARG A 314 19.26 7.72 5.30
CA ARG A 314 18.24 7.34 4.33
C ARG A 314 18.31 5.85 4.11
N ARG A 315 17.16 5.18 4.04
CA ARG A 315 17.10 3.75 3.79
C ARG A 315 16.05 3.43 2.73
N ASP A 316 16.40 2.55 1.81
CA ASP A 316 15.40 1.95 0.95
C ASP A 316 14.54 0.98 1.76
N VAL A 317 13.26 1.32 1.86
CA VAL A 317 12.24 0.56 2.57
C VAL A 317 11.19 0.01 1.61
N THR A 318 11.48 -0.06 0.31
CA THR A 318 10.55 -0.58 -0.72
C THR A 318 10.01 -1.96 -0.32
N ALA A 319 10.91 -2.82 0.16
CA ALA A 319 10.58 -4.18 0.58
C ALA A 319 10.03 -4.28 2.02
N LEU A 320 9.92 -3.16 2.74
CA LEU A 320 9.33 -3.08 4.09
C LEU A 320 8.06 -2.21 4.14
N ALA A 321 7.81 -1.40 3.11
CA ALA A 321 6.61 -0.60 2.98
C ALA A 321 5.39 -1.47 2.70
N ARG A 322 4.21 -0.89 2.95
CA ARG A 322 2.91 -1.47 2.59
C ARG A 322 2.31 -0.66 1.46
N TYR A 323 1.71 -1.36 0.51
CA TYR A 323 1.06 -0.76 -0.65
C TYR A 323 -0.42 -1.16 -0.66
N ASP A 324 -1.30 -0.20 -0.87
CA ASP A 324 -2.74 -0.45 -1.07
C ASP A 324 -3.21 0.32 -2.32
N SER A 325 -3.89 -0.36 -3.23
CA SER A 325 -4.60 0.30 -4.34
C SER A 325 -5.89 0.89 -3.81
N MET A 326 -6.14 2.17 -4.08
CA MET A 326 -7.38 2.82 -3.64
C MET A 326 -8.54 2.59 -4.63
N ASP A 327 -8.25 2.04 -5.81
CA ASP A 327 -9.24 1.56 -6.77
C ASP A 327 -8.71 0.31 -7.48
N GLU A 328 -9.15 -0.86 -7.00
CA GLU A 328 -8.74 -2.17 -7.53
C GLU A 328 -9.29 -2.47 -8.94
N ALA A 329 -10.28 -1.71 -9.42
CA ALA A 329 -10.75 -1.83 -10.80
C ALA A 329 -9.78 -1.16 -11.79
N LEU A 330 -9.00 -0.18 -11.32
CA LEU A 330 -8.06 0.58 -12.14
C LEU A 330 -6.62 0.12 -11.98
N LEU A 331 -6.20 -0.24 -10.76
CA LEU A 331 -4.83 -0.62 -10.45
C LEU A 331 -4.76 -1.83 -9.52
N SER A 332 -3.80 -2.70 -9.76
CA SER A 332 -3.33 -3.66 -8.75
C SER A 332 -1.90 -3.32 -8.33
N VAL A 333 -1.55 -3.51 -7.06
CA VAL A 333 -0.18 -3.35 -6.57
C VAL A 333 0.30 -4.61 -5.83
N SER A 334 1.52 -5.04 -6.13
CA SER A 334 2.14 -6.21 -5.50
C SER A 334 2.69 -5.87 -4.10
N GLU A 335 3.02 -6.91 -3.32
CA GLU A 335 3.70 -6.74 -2.02
C GLU A 335 5.03 -5.98 -2.16
N LEU A 336 5.72 -6.08 -3.31
CA LEU A 336 7.00 -5.42 -3.57
C LEU A 336 6.85 -4.07 -4.29
N GLY A 337 5.65 -3.50 -4.36
CA GLY A 337 5.44 -2.18 -4.96
C GLY A 337 5.41 -2.16 -6.48
N LEU A 338 5.18 -3.31 -7.14
CA LEU A 338 4.95 -3.36 -8.59
C LEU A 338 3.46 -3.07 -8.86
N VAL A 339 3.20 -1.93 -9.46
CA VAL A 339 1.86 -1.51 -9.90
C VAL A 339 1.59 -2.02 -11.30
N LYS A 340 0.39 -2.52 -11.55
CA LYS A 340 -0.12 -2.87 -12.89
C LYS A 340 -1.40 -2.09 -13.17
N VAL A 341 -1.45 -1.47 -14.34
CA VAL A 341 -2.62 -0.72 -14.81
C VAL A 341 -3.64 -1.67 -15.44
N LEU A 342 -4.88 -1.60 -14.97
CA LEU A 342 -5.99 -2.45 -15.39
C LEU A 342 -7.05 -1.68 -16.21
N GLY A 343 -7.27 -0.40 -15.89
CA GLY A 343 -8.35 0.40 -16.47
C GLY A 343 -7.93 1.84 -16.81
N ARG A 344 -8.92 2.68 -17.12
CA ARG A 344 -8.77 4.12 -17.42
C ARG A 344 -9.51 4.94 -16.36
N GLY A 345 -9.02 6.14 -16.04
CA GLY A 345 -9.49 6.97 -14.93
C GLY A 345 -8.32 7.61 -14.17
N GLN A 346 -8.48 7.80 -12.87
CA GLN A 346 -7.40 8.23 -11.99
C GLN A 346 -7.50 7.45 -10.68
N ALA A 347 -6.39 6.89 -10.24
CA ALA A 347 -6.35 6.12 -9.00
C ALA A 347 -5.04 6.36 -8.24
N PRO A 348 -5.10 6.59 -6.92
CA PRO A 348 -3.91 6.62 -6.09
C PRO A 348 -3.51 5.22 -5.62
N VAL A 349 -2.19 4.98 -5.54
CA VAL A 349 -1.60 3.92 -4.73
C VAL A 349 -1.12 4.54 -3.44
N MET A 350 -1.66 4.08 -2.31
CA MET A 350 -1.22 4.53 -0.99
C MET A 350 -0.04 3.67 -0.52
N VAL A 351 1.06 4.34 -0.16
CA VAL A 351 2.27 3.73 0.36
C VAL A 351 2.41 4.10 1.83
N ARG A 352 2.59 3.12 2.70
CA ARG A 352 2.76 3.34 4.14
C ARG A 352 4.03 2.69 4.66
N PHE A 353 4.72 3.36 5.55
CA PHE A 353 5.84 2.83 6.30
C PHE A 353 5.87 3.49 7.68
N GLU A 354 5.81 2.67 8.72
CA GLU A 354 5.58 3.12 10.10
C GLU A 354 4.35 4.05 10.21
N ASP A 355 4.50 5.25 10.79
CA ASP A 355 3.45 6.25 10.96
C ASP A 355 3.31 7.22 9.78
N HIS A 356 4.06 7.00 8.69
CA HIS A 356 4.05 7.84 7.51
C HIS A 356 3.30 7.19 6.35
N ALA A 357 2.62 8.04 5.57
CA ALA A 357 1.89 7.63 4.37
C ALA A 357 2.13 8.65 3.26
N GLU A 358 2.39 8.16 2.06
CA GLU A 358 2.53 8.94 0.84
C GLU A 358 1.66 8.34 -0.26
N ILE A 359 1.37 9.12 -1.30
CA ILE A 359 0.54 8.69 -2.43
C ILE A 359 1.35 8.78 -3.71
N CYS A 360 1.33 7.69 -4.48
CA CYS A 360 1.67 7.73 -5.90
C CYS A 360 0.38 7.87 -6.72
N THR A 361 0.23 8.95 -7.48
CA THR A 361 -0.97 9.18 -8.28
C THR A 361 -0.82 8.64 -9.69
N PHE A 362 -1.72 7.75 -10.12
CA PHE A 362 -1.79 7.31 -11.50
C PHE A 362 -2.94 8.01 -12.24
N ALA A 363 -2.60 8.75 -13.29
CA ALA A 363 -3.54 9.24 -14.28
C ALA A 363 -3.56 8.29 -15.47
N LEU A 364 -4.75 7.80 -15.83
CA LEU A 364 -4.94 6.73 -16.81
C LEU A 364 -5.88 7.27 -17.91
N PRO A 365 -5.36 8.02 -18.89
CA PRO A 365 -6.19 8.84 -19.77
C PRO A 365 -7.19 8.00 -20.58
N TYR A 366 -8.37 8.57 -20.90
CA TYR A 366 -9.37 7.95 -21.79
C TYR A 366 -9.06 8.14 -23.28
N SER A 367 -8.29 9.17 -23.61
CA SER A 367 -7.74 9.41 -24.95
C SER A 367 -6.36 10.07 -24.82
N ASP A 368 -5.56 10.01 -25.89
CA ASP A 368 -4.23 10.63 -25.94
C ASP A 368 -4.31 12.15 -26.10
N SER A 369 -5.40 12.63 -26.69
CA SER A 369 -5.69 14.05 -26.84
C SER A 369 -7.19 14.30 -26.82
N ILE A 370 -7.56 15.48 -26.34
CA ILE A 370 -8.91 16.02 -26.46
C ILE A 370 -8.82 17.43 -27.05
N PRO A 371 -9.54 17.72 -28.14
CA PRO A 371 -9.77 19.09 -28.53
C PRO A 371 -10.73 19.71 -27.50
N LEU A 372 -10.26 20.65 -26.69
CA LEU A 372 -11.13 21.45 -25.82
C LEU A 372 -11.87 22.52 -26.64
N GLU A 373 -12.59 22.09 -27.67
CA GLU A 373 -13.32 23.00 -28.55
C GLU A 373 -14.37 23.79 -27.77
N GLY A 374 -14.32 25.12 -27.90
CA GLY A 374 -15.26 26.02 -27.22
C GLY A 374 -14.98 26.26 -25.73
N TRP A 375 -14.01 25.58 -25.10
CA TRP A 375 -13.64 25.86 -23.71
C TRP A 375 -12.99 27.23 -23.57
N GLN A 376 -13.45 28.03 -22.63
CA GLN A 376 -12.87 29.33 -22.28
C GLN A 376 -12.57 29.36 -20.79
N ASN A 377 -11.33 29.69 -20.43
CA ASN A 377 -10.96 29.90 -19.04
C ASN A 377 -11.51 31.25 -18.59
N GLN A 378 -12.61 31.26 -17.83
CA GLN A 378 -13.19 32.48 -17.27
C GLN A 378 -12.52 32.87 -15.96
N ASN A 379 -11.96 31.89 -15.26
CA ASN A 379 -11.26 32.08 -14.00
C ASN A 379 -10.12 31.05 -13.83
N PHE A 380 -9.36 31.20 -12.75
CA PHE A 380 -8.20 30.34 -12.45
C PHE A 380 -8.57 28.86 -12.22
N VAL A 381 -9.80 28.56 -11.79
CA VAL A 381 -10.29 27.18 -11.62
C VAL A 381 -10.48 26.53 -12.99
N ASP A 382 -10.96 27.27 -13.98
CA ASP A 382 -11.14 26.75 -15.34
C ASP A 382 -9.80 26.38 -15.98
N GLU A 383 -8.73 27.12 -15.66
CA GLU A 383 -7.38 26.76 -16.09
C GLU A 383 -6.98 25.39 -15.55
N LEU A 384 -7.18 25.15 -14.25
CA LEU A 384 -6.93 23.86 -13.59
C LEU A 384 -7.82 22.74 -14.14
N ALA A 385 -9.11 23.02 -14.37
CA ALA A 385 -10.06 22.07 -14.93
C ALA A 385 -9.66 21.68 -16.36
N SER A 386 -9.33 22.66 -17.21
CA SER A 386 -8.87 22.41 -18.58
C SER A 386 -7.58 21.59 -18.61
N ALA A 387 -6.66 21.81 -17.67
CA ALA A 387 -5.45 21.01 -17.53
C ALA A 387 -5.81 19.57 -17.13
N LYS A 388 -6.72 19.39 -16.18
CA LYS A 388 -7.16 18.08 -15.72
C LYS A 388 -7.91 17.27 -16.77
N PHE A 389 -8.78 17.92 -17.54
CA PHE A 389 -9.46 17.29 -18.68
C PHE A 389 -8.45 16.78 -19.70
N ARG A 390 -7.44 17.59 -20.06
CA ARG A 390 -6.38 17.16 -20.98
C ARG A 390 -5.54 16.02 -20.40
N GLU A 391 -5.22 16.07 -19.12
CA GLU A 391 -4.48 15.02 -18.42
C GLU A 391 -5.23 13.68 -18.47
N LEU A 392 -6.54 13.69 -18.21
CA LEU A 392 -7.37 12.49 -18.22
C LEU A 392 -7.92 12.12 -19.61
N GLY A 393 -7.72 12.94 -20.64
CA GLY A 393 -8.30 12.73 -21.96
C GLY A 393 -9.83 12.67 -21.93
N ILE A 394 -10.48 13.53 -21.14
CA ILE A 394 -11.94 13.59 -20.99
C ILE A 394 -12.46 14.90 -21.56
N GLU A 395 -13.38 14.82 -22.52
CA GLU A 395 -14.07 15.99 -23.05
C GLU A 395 -15.02 16.57 -21.99
N PRO A 396 -14.97 17.89 -21.72
CA PRO A 396 -15.89 18.53 -20.80
C PRO A 396 -17.33 18.43 -21.33
N SER A 397 -18.28 18.29 -20.41
CA SER A 397 -19.70 18.37 -20.78
C SER A 397 -20.04 19.77 -21.31
N PRO A 398 -20.98 19.89 -22.27
CA PRO A 398 -21.45 21.19 -22.73
C PRO A 398 -22.10 21.97 -21.59
N VAL A 399 -22.08 23.30 -21.70
CA VAL A 399 -22.78 24.21 -20.78
C VAL A 399 -24.27 23.84 -20.74
N CYS A 400 -24.80 23.61 -19.54
CA CYS A 400 -26.21 23.34 -19.33
C CYS A 400 -27.02 24.63 -19.15
N ASP A 401 -28.34 24.55 -19.38
CA ASP A 401 -29.25 25.65 -19.04
C ASP A 401 -29.39 25.87 -17.52
N ASP A 402 -29.86 27.05 -17.13
CA ASP A 402 -29.99 27.48 -15.73
C ASP A 402 -30.92 26.58 -14.92
N ALA A 403 -31.99 26.07 -15.54
CA ALA A 403 -32.93 25.16 -14.89
C ALA A 403 -32.28 23.81 -14.57
N THR A 404 -31.39 23.33 -15.43
CA THR A 404 -30.58 22.13 -15.22
C THR A 404 -29.47 22.39 -14.20
N PHE A 405 -28.84 23.55 -14.25
CA PHE A 405 -27.79 23.96 -13.31
C PHE A 405 -28.31 23.95 -11.87
N ILE A 406 -29.40 24.67 -11.57
CA ILE A 406 -29.92 24.75 -10.19
C ILE A 406 -30.31 23.38 -9.63
N ARG A 407 -30.91 22.51 -10.45
CA ARG A 407 -31.26 21.14 -10.03
C ARG A 407 -30.02 20.32 -9.68
N ARG A 408 -28.96 20.38 -10.50
CA ARG A 408 -27.70 19.67 -10.25
C ARG A 408 -26.98 20.22 -9.02
N ALA A 409 -26.90 21.55 -8.89
CA ALA A 409 -26.28 22.21 -7.75
C ALA A 409 -26.94 21.81 -6.42
N PHE A 410 -28.28 21.76 -6.36
CA PHE A 410 -29.00 21.32 -5.16
C PHE A 410 -28.78 19.84 -4.84
N LEU A 411 -28.80 18.97 -5.86
CA LEU A 411 -28.51 17.54 -5.66
C LEU A 411 -27.10 17.32 -5.14
N ASP A 412 -26.11 18.00 -5.72
CA ASP A 412 -24.71 17.84 -5.32
C ASP A 412 -24.42 18.45 -3.94
N ALA A 413 -25.02 19.60 -3.62
CA ALA A 413 -24.78 20.31 -2.36
C ALA A 413 -25.59 19.76 -1.18
N THR A 414 -26.83 19.31 -1.42
CA THR A 414 -27.79 18.96 -0.35
C THR A 414 -28.38 17.56 -0.48
N GLY A 415 -28.19 16.88 -1.60
CA GLY A 415 -28.79 15.57 -1.87
C GLY A 415 -30.30 15.62 -2.15
N THR A 416 -30.88 16.81 -2.37
CA THR A 416 -32.32 17.01 -2.61
C THR A 416 -32.55 17.90 -3.82
N LEU A 417 -33.78 17.90 -4.36
CA LEU A 417 -34.17 18.81 -5.45
C LEU A 417 -34.61 20.17 -4.87
N PRO A 418 -34.40 21.28 -5.60
CA PRO A 418 -34.93 22.58 -5.22
C PRO A 418 -36.45 22.57 -5.25
N THR A 419 -37.07 23.39 -4.40
CA THR A 419 -38.51 23.67 -4.47
C THR A 419 -38.86 24.44 -5.75
N PRO A 420 -40.11 24.35 -6.23
CA PRO A 420 -40.55 25.13 -7.39
C PRO A 420 -40.29 26.64 -7.24
N GLU A 421 -40.51 27.18 -6.04
CA GLU A 421 -40.29 28.59 -5.73
C GLU A 421 -38.81 28.99 -5.84
N GLU A 422 -37.88 28.15 -5.38
CA GLU A 422 -36.43 28.37 -5.51
C GLU A 422 -35.98 28.32 -6.97
N VAL A 423 -36.55 27.41 -7.77
CA VAL A 423 -36.26 27.34 -9.21
C VAL A 423 -36.71 28.61 -9.91
N THR A 424 -37.95 29.05 -9.68
CA THR A 424 -38.47 30.28 -10.30
C THR A 424 -37.64 31.49 -9.90
N ALA A 425 -37.33 31.65 -8.62
CA ALA A 425 -36.54 32.78 -8.14
C ALA A 425 -35.12 32.85 -8.78
N PHE A 426 -34.48 31.70 -9.01
CA PHE A 426 -33.18 31.64 -9.66
C PHE A 426 -33.23 31.91 -11.16
N LEU A 427 -34.27 31.43 -11.85
CA LEU A 427 -34.42 31.67 -13.29
C LEU A 427 -34.77 33.13 -13.62
N GLU A 428 -35.25 33.89 -12.64
CA GLU A 428 -35.59 35.31 -12.77
C GLU A 428 -34.46 36.27 -12.36
N SER A 429 -33.40 35.78 -11.73
CA SER A 429 -32.23 36.57 -11.30
C SER A 429 -31.22 36.76 -12.41
#